data_AF-A0A811UQF5-F1
#
_entry.id   AF-A0A811UQF5-F1
#
_cell.length_a   1.000
_cell.length_b   1.000
_cell.length_c   1.000
_cell.angle_alpha   90.00
_cell.angle_beta   90.00
_cell.angle_gamma   90.00
#
_symmetry.space_group_name_H-M   'P 1'
#
loop_
_entity.id
_entity.type
_entity.pdbx_description
1 polymer ?
#
loop_
_entity_poly.entity_id
_entity_poly.type
_entity_poly.pdbx_seq_one_letter_code
_entity_poly.pdbx_strand_id
1 'polypeptide(L)'
;MSNNRFQLLFDDDDQVCVQKTSKPPPIYLRDKSIDLIGKNNFRVVPIEKENIQEVKVQTYGEDSYRNVAGNFEKEKKSFYTFQLKSSRSSVVILESIEHSVSPTEIESALKDESFGIKNVFNVPNRKNIPQPMLRAYIESDFQLLKKGEVHPIYKLR
;
A
#
# COMPACT_ATOMS: atom_id res chain seq x y z
N MET A 1 16.68 28.98 -30.17
CA MET A 1 15.45 28.36 -30.71
C MET A 1 15.18 27.12 -29.85
N SER A 2 14.15 27.17 -28.99
CA SER A 2 13.84 26.13 -28.01
C SER A 2 13.08 24.98 -28.66
N ASN A 3 13.64 23.76 -28.61
CA ASN A 3 12.93 22.58 -29.07
C ASN A 3 11.92 22.13 -28.02
N ASN A 4 10.63 22.27 -28.34
CA ASN A 4 9.53 21.84 -27.51
C ASN A 4 9.42 20.32 -27.54
N ARG A 5 9.45 19.70 -26.34
CA ARG A 5 9.40 18.25 -26.11
C ARG A 5 8.07 17.58 -26.54
N PHE A 6 7.08 18.35 -26.93
CA PHE A 6 5.74 17.87 -27.27
C PHE A 6 5.48 17.69 -28.76
N GLN A 7 6.48 17.93 -29.61
CA GLN A 7 6.31 17.91 -31.07
C GLN A 7 6.40 16.51 -31.72
N LEU A 8 6.29 15.43 -30.93
CA LEU A 8 6.40 14.04 -31.38
C LEU A 8 5.10 13.23 -31.21
N LEU A 9 3.97 13.88 -31.43
CA LEU A 9 2.66 13.24 -31.64
C LEU A 9 2.05 14.12 -32.73
N PHE A 10 1.90 13.73 -33.99
CA PHE A 10 1.29 12.54 -34.61
C PHE A 10 2.01 12.25 -35.96
N ASP A 11 1.85 11.15 -36.72
CA ASP A 11 0.67 10.39 -37.14
C ASP A 11 1.03 8.94 -37.54
N ASP A 12 0.01 8.08 -37.43
CA ASP A 12 -0.29 6.83 -38.17
C ASP A 12 0.79 5.73 -38.34
N ASP A 13 0.67 4.69 -37.51
CA ASP A 13 0.70 3.30 -38.01
C ASP A 13 0.13 2.29 -36.99
N ASP A 14 -0.47 1.23 -37.51
CA ASP A 14 -1.21 0.17 -36.81
C ASP A 14 -0.47 -0.45 -35.60
N GLN A 15 -0.92 -0.16 -34.38
CA GLN A 15 -0.85 -1.10 -33.25
C GLN A 15 -2.06 -0.92 -32.33
N VAL A 16 -2.87 -1.97 -32.18
CA VAL A 16 -3.94 -2.03 -31.18
C VAL A 16 -3.33 -1.75 -29.80
N CYS A 17 -3.50 -0.50 -29.34
CA CYS A 17 -3.05 -0.04 -28.06
C CYS A 17 -3.85 -0.78 -26.99
N VAL A 18 -3.25 -1.81 -26.37
CA VAL A 18 -3.74 -2.29 -25.08
C VAL A 18 -3.46 -1.17 -24.09
N GLN A 19 -4.43 -0.26 -23.96
CA GLN A 19 -4.43 0.76 -22.94
C GLN A 19 -4.19 0.05 -21.61
N LYS A 20 -3.06 0.33 -20.96
CA LYS A 20 -2.81 -0.14 -19.59
C LYS A 20 -3.87 0.53 -18.73
N THR A 21 -5.01 -0.13 -18.55
CA THR A 21 -6.07 0.37 -17.69
C THR A 21 -5.50 0.47 -16.28
N SER A 22 -5.32 1.71 -15.82
CA SER A 22 -4.86 1.96 -14.46
C SER A 22 -5.89 1.31 -13.53
N LYS A 23 -5.43 0.37 -12.70
CA LYS A 23 -6.33 -0.33 -11.79
C LYS A 23 -6.94 0.68 -10.82
N PRO A 24 -8.25 0.59 -10.54
CA PRO A 24 -8.89 1.48 -9.58
C PRO A 24 -8.21 1.38 -8.20
N PRO A 25 -8.29 2.43 -7.37
CA PRO A 25 -7.77 2.39 -6.02
C PRO A 25 -8.52 1.32 -5.19
N PRO A 26 -7.82 0.63 -4.28
CA PRO A 26 -8.45 -0.33 -3.38
C PRO A 26 -9.38 0.37 -2.38
N ILE A 27 -10.49 -0.30 -2.06
CA ILE A 27 -11.43 0.14 -1.02
C ILE A 27 -11.21 -0.73 0.20
N TYR A 28 -11.23 -0.14 1.39
CA TYR A 28 -11.07 -0.84 2.65
C TYR A 28 -12.31 -0.64 3.53
N LEU A 29 -12.74 -1.71 4.18
CA LEU A 29 -13.86 -1.76 5.11
C LEU A 29 -13.39 -2.35 6.45
N ARG A 30 -13.89 -1.83 7.57
CA ARG A 30 -13.69 -2.44 8.90
C ARG A 30 -14.76 -3.46 9.26
N ASP A 31 -15.88 -3.45 8.55
CA ASP A 31 -16.98 -4.36 8.83
C ASP A 31 -16.66 -5.75 8.27
N LYS A 32 -16.82 -6.78 9.11
CA LYS A 32 -16.54 -8.19 8.76
C LYS A 32 -17.61 -8.79 7.84
N SER A 33 -18.84 -8.28 7.92
CA SER A 33 -19.99 -8.76 7.16
C SER A 33 -20.09 -8.04 5.84
N ILE A 34 -19.46 -8.62 4.82
CA ILE A 34 -19.47 -8.07 3.48
C ILE A 34 -20.26 -9.02 2.59
N ASP A 35 -21.57 -8.79 2.54
CA ASP A 35 -22.44 -9.35 1.52
C ASP A 35 -22.26 -8.53 0.23
N LEU A 36 -21.08 -8.63 -0.38
CA LEU A 36 -20.79 -7.96 -1.64
C LEU A 36 -21.49 -8.71 -2.77
N ILE A 37 -22.60 -8.14 -3.24
CA ILE A 37 -23.32 -8.63 -4.40
C ILE A 37 -22.66 -8.05 -5.65
N GLY A 38 -21.97 -8.89 -6.43
CA GLY A 38 -21.57 -8.53 -7.79
C GLY A 38 -20.80 -9.62 -8.52
N LYS A 39 -21.04 -9.75 -9.82
CA LYS A 39 -20.39 -10.72 -10.72
C LYS A 39 -18.89 -10.40 -10.82
N ASN A 40 -18.02 -11.29 -10.32
CA ASN A 40 -16.59 -11.53 -10.64
C ASN A 40 -15.63 -10.35 -10.93
N ASN A 41 -16.01 -9.10 -10.66
CA ASN A 41 -15.24 -7.91 -11.07
C ASN A 41 -14.44 -7.28 -9.92
N PHE A 42 -14.41 -7.93 -8.76
CA PHE A 42 -13.62 -7.50 -7.62
C PHE A 42 -13.08 -8.69 -6.85
N ARG A 43 -11.93 -8.48 -6.21
CA ARG A 43 -11.27 -9.42 -5.31
C ARG A 43 -11.38 -8.90 -3.89
N VAL A 44 -11.85 -9.76 -2.99
CA VAL A 44 -11.93 -9.47 -1.57
C VAL A 44 -10.74 -10.15 -0.88
N VAL A 45 -9.96 -9.38 -0.13
CA VAL A 45 -8.80 -9.87 0.63
C VAL A 45 -9.01 -9.48 2.09
N PRO A 46 -9.25 -10.44 3.00
CA PRO A 46 -9.26 -10.14 4.43
C PRO A 46 -7.85 -9.71 4.86
N ILE A 47 -7.77 -8.66 5.65
CA ILE A 47 -6.56 -8.14 6.28
C ILE A 47 -6.76 -8.27 7.77
N GLU A 48 -6.08 -9.24 8.36
CA GLU A 48 -6.05 -9.45 9.80
C GLU A 48 -4.67 -9.03 10.31
N LYS A 49 -4.64 -7.95 11.08
CA LYS A 49 -3.44 -7.47 11.77
C LYS A 49 -3.79 -7.20 13.22
N GLU A 50 -3.41 -8.10 14.13
CA GLU A 50 -3.64 -8.04 15.58
C GLU A 50 -5.08 -7.60 15.98
N ASN A 51 -5.33 -6.29 16.13
CA ASN A 51 -6.63 -5.71 16.52
C ASN A 51 -7.46 -5.11 15.37
N ILE A 52 -6.90 -5.12 14.16
CA ILE A 52 -7.53 -4.59 12.96
C ILE A 52 -8.00 -5.77 12.12
N GLN A 53 -9.32 -5.94 12.06
CA GLN A 53 -9.96 -6.83 11.11
C GLN A 53 -10.61 -5.98 10.03
N GLU A 54 -9.96 -5.95 8.88
CA GLU A 54 -10.38 -5.15 7.74
C GLU A 54 -10.50 -6.04 6.52
N VAL A 55 -11.22 -5.55 5.53
CA VAL A 55 -11.32 -6.22 4.25
C VAL A 55 -10.96 -5.24 3.16
N LYS A 56 -10.00 -5.66 2.34
CA LYS A 56 -9.58 -4.94 1.15
C LYS A 56 -10.36 -5.46 -0.04
N VAL A 57 -11.11 -4.58 -0.67
CA VAL A 57 -11.83 -4.82 -1.91
C VAL A 57 -11.04 -4.19 -3.05
N GLN A 58 -10.54 -5.02 -3.94
CA GLN A 58 -9.79 -4.60 -5.12
C GLN A 58 -10.63 -4.82 -6.36
N THR A 59 -11.04 -3.73 -7.01
CA THR A 59 -11.81 -3.74 -8.24
C THR A 59 -10.88 -3.77 -9.46
N TYR A 60 -11.34 -4.36 -10.57
CA TYR A 60 -10.52 -4.47 -11.79
C TYR A 60 -10.79 -3.34 -12.79
N GLY A 61 -11.94 -2.66 -12.70
CA GLY A 61 -12.33 -1.56 -13.60
C GLY A 61 -13.06 -0.41 -12.90
N GLU A 62 -13.14 0.73 -13.56
CA GLU A 62 -13.70 1.95 -12.97
C GLU A 62 -15.20 1.82 -12.66
N ASP A 63 -15.98 1.25 -13.58
CA ASP A 63 -17.42 1.04 -13.36
C ASP A 63 -17.68 0.12 -12.17
N SER A 64 -16.86 -0.94 -12.02
CA SER A 64 -16.94 -1.83 -10.86
C SER A 64 -16.60 -1.11 -9.55
N TYR A 65 -15.65 -0.18 -9.57
CA TYR A 65 -15.32 0.67 -8.42
C TYR A 65 -16.48 1.58 -8.04
N ARG A 66 -17.06 2.31 -9.01
CA ARG A 66 -18.18 3.22 -8.78
C ARG A 66 -19.41 2.49 -8.23
N ASN A 67 -19.71 1.30 -8.76
CA ASN A 67 -20.83 0.48 -8.28
C ASN A 67 -20.62 -0.02 -6.86
N VAL A 68 -19.41 -0.50 -6.54
CA VAL A 68 -19.08 -0.97 -5.19
C VAL A 68 -19.11 0.17 -4.17
N ALA A 69 -18.49 1.31 -4.47
CA ALA A 69 -18.49 2.49 -3.61
C ALA A 69 -19.92 3.03 -3.40
N GLY A 70 -20.70 3.16 -4.48
CA GLY A 70 -22.10 3.60 -4.40
C GLY A 70 -22.99 2.64 -3.61
N ASN A 71 -22.72 1.33 -3.65
CA ASN A 71 -23.45 0.38 -2.80
C ASN A 71 -23.10 0.57 -1.32
N PHE A 72 -21.82 0.78 -1.00
CA PHE A 72 -21.40 1.06 0.38
C PHE A 72 -22.01 2.37 0.92
N GLU A 73 -22.13 3.40 0.09
CA GLU A 73 -22.81 4.65 0.46
C GLU A 73 -24.31 4.42 0.73
N LYS A 74 -25.00 3.64 -0.12
CA LYS A 74 -26.42 3.28 0.07
C LYS A 74 -26.64 2.50 1.36
N GLU A 75 -25.75 1.56 1.67
CA GLU A 75 -25.76 0.76 2.89
C GLU A 75 -25.22 1.53 4.12
N LYS A 76 -24.79 2.79 3.94
CA LYS A 76 -24.14 3.63 4.97
C LYS A 76 -22.95 2.95 5.64
N LYS A 77 -22.22 2.11 4.90
CA LYS A 77 -21.01 1.45 5.36
C LYS A 77 -19.85 2.45 5.38
N SER A 78 -19.07 2.41 6.46
CA SER A 78 -17.86 3.23 6.57
C SER A 78 -16.72 2.59 5.79
N PHE A 79 -16.28 3.23 4.70
CA PHE A 79 -15.17 2.77 3.88
C PHE A 79 -14.15 3.89 3.64
N TYR A 80 -12.95 3.52 3.22
CA TYR A 80 -11.90 4.45 2.81
C TYR A 80 -11.08 3.87 1.65
N THR A 81 -10.47 4.75 0.86
CA THR A 81 -9.79 4.40 -0.40
C THR A 81 -8.27 4.43 -0.28
N PHE A 82 -7.76 4.91 0.85
CA PHE A 82 -6.33 5.00 1.16
C PHE A 82 -6.00 4.15 2.38
N GLN A 83 -4.87 3.45 2.37
CA GLN A 83 -4.41 2.77 3.58
C GLN A 83 -4.15 3.79 4.70
N LEU A 84 -4.72 3.58 5.90
CA LEU A 84 -4.53 4.45 7.08
C LEU A 84 -3.05 4.57 7.43
N LYS A 85 -2.61 5.78 7.83
CA LYS A 85 -1.20 6.01 8.24
C LYS A 85 -0.76 5.07 9.37
N SER A 86 -1.65 4.75 10.31
CA SER A 86 -1.40 3.80 11.41
C SER A 86 -1.25 2.34 10.95
N SER A 87 -1.80 1.98 9.78
CA SER A 87 -1.71 0.64 9.23
C SER A 87 -0.57 0.46 8.21
N ARG A 88 0.08 1.58 7.82
CA ARG A 88 1.25 1.58 6.94
C ARG A 88 2.47 1.21 7.77
N SER A 89 3.30 0.31 7.25
CA SER A 89 4.60 0.02 7.85
C SER A 89 5.47 1.28 7.82
N SER A 90 6.18 1.52 8.90
CA SER A 90 7.23 2.54 8.97
C SER A 90 8.38 2.14 8.05
N VAL A 91 8.95 3.12 7.35
CA VAL A 91 10.13 2.92 6.52
C VAL A 91 11.30 3.57 7.24
N VAL A 92 12.31 2.78 7.57
CA VAL A 92 13.54 3.25 8.20
C VAL A 92 14.69 3.05 7.23
N ILE A 93 15.61 4.01 7.19
CA ILE A 93 16.88 3.89 6.48
C ILE A 93 17.96 3.65 7.53
N LEU A 94 18.65 2.52 7.41
CA LEU A 94 19.82 2.17 8.19
C LEU A 94 21.04 2.62 7.40
N GLU A 95 21.69 3.68 7.86
CA GLU A 95 22.93 4.19 7.27
C GLU A 95 24.15 3.43 7.83
N SER A 96 25.27 3.50 7.13
CA SER A 96 26.56 2.92 7.55
C SER A 96 26.62 1.39 7.58
N ILE A 97 25.70 0.70 6.88
CA ILE A 97 25.80 -0.73 6.63
C ILE A 97 26.36 -0.94 5.21
N GLU A 98 27.47 -1.64 5.10
CA GLU A 98 28.09 -1.94 3.81
C GLU A 98 27.14 -2.75 2.91
N HIS A 99 27.17 -2.45 1.60
CA HIS A 99 26.28 -3.08 0.63
C HIS A 99 26.59 -4.57 0.38
N SER A 100 27.73 -5.05 0.89
CA SER A 100 28.14 -6.45 0.82
C SER A 100 27.35 -7.34 1.79
N VAL A 101 26.77 -6.76 2.84
CA VAL A 101 25.97 -7.49 3.82
C VAL A 101 24.66 -7.93 3.18
N SER A 102 24.28 -9.20 3.38
CA SER A 102 23.04 -9.70 2.80
C SER A 102 21.83 -9.12 3.56
N PRO A 103 20.77 -8.67 2.86
CA PRO A 103 19.58 -8.13 3.52
C PRO A 103 18.89 -9.17 4.41
N THR A 104 19.07 -10.46 4.14
CA THR A 104 18.54 -11.57 4.92
C THR A 104 19.18 -11.67 6.31
N GLU A 105 20.50 -11.45 6.41
CA GLU A 105 21.23 -11.42 7.70
C GLU A 105 20.77 -10.24 8.56
N ILE A 106 20.53 -9.10 7.93
CA ILE A 106 20.04 -7.89 8.59
C ILE A 106 18.60 -8.10 9.07
N GLU A 107 17.77 -8.76 8.26
CA GLU A 107 16.41 -9.14 8.65
C GLU A 107 16.42 -10.07 9.88
N SER A 108 17.31 -11.07 9.94
CA SER A 108 17.44 -11.92 11.13
C SER A 108 17.93 -11.15 12.35
N ALA A 109 18.99 -10.34 12.21
CA ALA A 109 19.55 -9.58 13.33
C ALA A 109 18.54 -8.60 13.93
N LEU A 110 17.75 -7.93 13.08
CA LEU A 110 16.74 -7.01 13.57
C LEU A 110 15.51 -7.74 14.18
N LYS A 111 15.20 -8.96 13.72
CA LYS A 111 14.21 -9.82 14.39
C LYS A 111 14.69 -10.28 15.76
N ASP A 112 15.99 -10.57 15.91
CA ASP A 112 16.59 -10.90 17.20
C ASP A 112 16.52 -9.71 18.19
N GLU A 113 16.67 -8.49 17.68
CA GLU A 113 16.44 -7.23 18.42
C GLU A 113 14.95 -6.91 18.66
N SER A 114 14.04 -7.87 18.41
CA SER A 114 12.59 -7.75 18.63
C SER A 114 11.87 -6.72 17.75
N PHE A 115 12.44 -6.30 16.62
CA PHE A 115 11.72 -5.48 15.65
C PHE A 115 10.84 -6.33 14.73
N GLY A 116 9.56 -6.00 14.64
CA GLY A 116 8.66 -6.61 13.66
C GLY A 116 9.01 -6.14 12.25
N ILE A 117 9.82 -6.88 11.49
CA ILE A 117 10.24 -6.47 10.15
C ILE A 117 9.50 -7.24 9.07
N LYS A 118 9.01 -6.49 8.08
CA LYS A 118 8.38 -7.06 6.89
C LYS A 118 9.37 -7.39 5.80
N ASN A 119 10.31 -6.46 5.56
CA ASN A 119 11.21 -6.56 4.42
C ASN A 119 12.40 -5.61 4.56
N VAL A 120 13.53 -6.00 4.01
CA VAL A 120 14.79 -5.24 4.02
C VAL A 120 15.37 -5.23 2.60
N PHE A 121 15.81 -4.05 2.13
CA PHE A 121 16.37 -3.86 0.79
C PHE A 121 17.61 -2.97 0.82
N ASN A 122 18.60 -3.28 -0.02
CA ASN A 122 19.70 -2.35 -0.30
C ASN A 122 19.19 -1.15 -1.11
N VAL A 123 19.66 0.05 -0.78
CA VAL A 123 19.27 1.28 -1.49
C VAL A 123 20.30 1.59 -2.58
N PRO A 124 19.91 1.59 -3.86
CA PRO A 124 20.80 2.01 -4.94
C PRO A 124 20.74 3.52 -5.17
N ASN A 125 21.84 4.08 -5.69
CA ASN A 125 21.89 5.46 -6.22
C ASN A 125 21.11 5.58 -7.54
N ARG A 126 20.87 6.81 -8.02
CA ARG A 126 20.35 7.12 -9.37
C ARG A 126 21.11 6.43 -10.51
N LYS A 127 22.39 6.08 -10.29
CA LYS A 127 23.24 5.35 -11.25
C LYS A 127 23.24 3.82 -11.04
N ASN A 128 22.32 3.27 -10.23
CA ASN A 128 22.27 1.86 -9.81
C ASN A 128 23.53 1.34 -9.08
N ILE A 129 24.30 2.25 -8.47
CA ILE A 129 25.45 1.89 -7.64
C ILE A 129 24.94 1.59 -6.22
N PRO A 130 25.27 0.44 -5.62
CA PRO A 130 24.90 0.12 -4.24
C PRO A 130 25.43 1.18 -3.27
N GLN A 131 24.60 1.62 -2.33
CA GLN A 131 25.01 2.57 -1.29
C GLN A 131 25.16 1.84 0.05
N PRO A 132 25.97 2.39 0.97
CA PRO A 132 26.09 1.85 2.33
C PRO A 132 24.87 2.25 3.18
N MET A 133 23.69 1.91 2.68
CA MET A 133 22.42 2.15 3.34
C MET A 133 21.38 1.10 2.94
N LEU A 134 20.61 0.67 3.92
CA LEU A 134 19.51 -0.26 3.76
C LEU A 134 18.19 0.37 4.13
N ARG A 135 17.16 -0.04 3.42
CA ARG A 135 15.78 0.33 3.66
C ARG A 135 15.05 -0.84 4.29
N ALA A 136 14.64 -0.67 5.54
CA ALA A 136 13.84 -1.65 6.27
C ALA A 136 12.39 -1.16 6.41
N TYR A 137 11.45 -2.07 6.20
CA TYR A 137 10.03 -1.88 6.47
C TYR A 137 9.72 -2.49 7.83
N ILE A 138 9.51 -1.62 8.82
CA ILE A 138 9.21 -2.00 10.19
C ILE A 138 7.68 -1.94 10.36
N GLU A 139 7.11 -2.98 10.92
CA GLU A 139 5.75 -2.99 11.43
C GLU A 139 5.65 -1.94 12.51
N SER A 140 4.68 -1.05 12.38
CA SER A 140 4.54 0.01 13.37
C SER A 140 4.12 -0.63 14.68
N ASP A 141 5.07 -0.70 15.63
CA ASP A 141 4.82 -0.95 17.04
C ASP A 141 4.07 0.26 17.62
N PHE A 142 2.84 0.48 17.19
CA PHE A 142 1.93 1.24 18.04
C PHE A 142 1.79 0.36 19.28
N GLN A 143 2.42 0.80 20.37
CA GLN A 143 2.16 0.27 21.71
C GLN A 143 0.67 -0.02 21.77
N LEU A 144 0.32 -1.29 21.94
CA LEU A 144 -1.06 -1.74 22.01
C LEU A 144 -1.80 -0.76 22.92
N LEU A 145 -2.63 0.09 22.30
CA LEU A 145 -3.52 0.98 23.03
C LEU A 145 -4.26 0.09 24.01
N LYS A 146 -4.18 0.39 25.30
CA LYS A 146 -4.79 -0.46 26.32
C LYS A 146 -6.28 -0.56 25.99
N LYS A 147 -6.89 -1.72 26.25
CA LYS A 147 -8.31 -1.97 25.95
C LYS A 147 -9.17 -0.77 26.40
N GLY A 148 -9.73 -0.03 25.44
CA GLY A 148 -10.53 1.18 25.68
C GLY A 148 -9.87 2.52 25.30
N GLU A 149 -8.59 2.53 24.94
CA GLU A 149 -7.91 3.75 24.48
C GLU A 149 -8.22 4.05 23.01
N VAL A 150 -8.79 5.23 22.79
CA VAL A 150 -9.07 5.77 21.47
C VAL A 150 -7.77 6.31 20.87
N HIS A 151 -7.38 5.79 19.71
CA HIS A 151 -6.17 6.22 19.00
C HIS A 151 -6.17 7.74 18.82
N PRO A 152 -5.03 8.44 19.04
CA PRO A 152 -4.97 9.90 19.04
C PRO A 152 -5.48 10.56 17.74
N ILE A 153 -5.47 9.83 16.62
CA ILE A 153 -6.05 10.30 15.34
C ILE A 153 -7.56 10.55 15.40
N TYR A 154 -8.28 9.95 16.35
CA TYR A 154 -9.70 10.19 16.57
C TYR A 154 -9.95 11.29 17.62
N LYS A 155 -8.89 11.86 18.21
CA LYS A 155 -8.95 13.07 19.05
C LYS A 155 -8.74 14.32 18.19
N LEU A 156 -9.40 14.40 17.03
CA LEU A 156 -9.42 15.64 16.25
C LEU A 156 -10.40 16.60 16.93
N ARG A 157 -9.88 17.72 17.46
CA ARG A 157 -10.69 18.86 17.91
C ARG A 157 -11.31 19.58 16.72
#